data_AF-A0A1C3NJY1-F1
#
_entry.id   AF-A0A1C3NJY1-F1
#
_cell.length_a   1.000
_cell.length_b   1.000
_cell.length_c   1.000
_cell.angle_alpha   90.00
_cell.angle_beta   90.00
_cell.angle_gamma   90.00
#
_symmetry.space_group_name_H-M   'P 1'
#
loop_
_entity.id
_entity.type
_entity.pdbx_description
1 polymer ?
#
loop_
_entity_poly.entity_id
_entity_poly.type
_entity_poly.pdbx_seq_one_letter_code
_entity_poly.pdbx_strand_id
1 'polypeptide(L)'
;MSWFRRLALSPFTKAHPPRKTQPAPADLLGAYESVLPASLLELWRRKGLGHYGGMQLALIDPRQWQPVLDRWIVSPPDAVRRIPIALSPFDALVYYRKLTPTDEDVAYLDPVSKATSDLTWNLDDFFNQYLRDAASCDSLIPSDLLAAARKECGPLAAGEVYEIDRMLFAMQVLRVNKVDALALHTRLRDAVAGPAAAAPTTNGDALPVEQHSMFEGIFDHAQTANDLHGLYLSSYIDWHRMLALAPDGRYRLLFWKIDHRSLARTDVRAYSGRYEVTHTEGGDHHVTLDIRLRNDSSGSDANDAQLVVMRSGADMFLLRHDELADMATAMDGSKTLGRSEYYFRKVTLAEAFVEEPSGGRAAPPVAELPRALQQRVNAEAIIATITHVAEIDPDEEDDGAGTVMCTLDRGQDDGLRMNMPLRSPPDTGRGLYGWVWEMHPAACRIGIKYQRGSDGKVEQGPVVGDVLTSRLSGE
;
A
#
# COMPACT_ATOMS: atom_id res chain seq x y z
N MET A 1 -28.38 -4.70 52.08
CA MET A 1 -29.03 -5.77 51.30
C MET A 1 -28.32 -5.89 49.97
N SER A 2 -27.52 -6.93 49.76
CA SER A 2 -26.79 -7.15 48.51
C SER A 2 -27.75 -7.74 47.47
N TRP A 3 -28.19 -6.92 46.52
CA TRP A 3 -28.93 -7.38 45.36
C TRP A 3 -27.93 -8.06 44.41
N PHE A 4 -28.01 -9.38 44.28
CA PHE A 4 -27.21 -10.13 43.30
C PHE A 4 -27.59 -9.67 41.89
N ARG A 5 -26.87 -8.67 41.34
CA ARG A 5 -27.01 -8.28 39.94
C ARG A 5 -26.70 -9.51 39.06
N ARG A 6 -27.70 -9.90 38.27
CA ARG A 6 -27.61 -10.99 37.30
C ARG A 6 -26.58 -10.62 36.25
N LEU A 7 -25.66 -11.54 35.95
CA LEU A 7 -24.62 -11.37 34.92
C LEU A 7 -25.28 -11.03 33.57
N ALA A 8 -24.78 -9.99 32.89
CA ALA A 8 -25.27 -9.61 31.55
C ALA A 8 -25.22 -10.79 30.57
N LEU A 9 -24.10 -11.52 30.56
CA LEU A 9 -23.89 -12.73 29.76
C LEU A 9 -24.42 -14.02 30.44
N SER A 10 -25.48 -13.91 31.25
CA SER A 10 -26.12 -15.09 31.87
C SER A 10 -26.78 -16.06 30.89
N PRO A 11 -27.39 -15.63 29.76
CA PRO A 11 -27.87 -16.57 28.75
C PRO A 11 -26.75 -17.45 28.18
N PHE A 12 -25.61 -16.85 27.81
CA PHE A 12 -24.42 -17.58 27.36
C PHE A 12 -23.96 -18.62 28.37
N THR A 13 -23.69 -18.20 29.62
CA THR A 13 -23.14 -19.12 30.65
C THR A 13 -24.09 -20.22 31.09
N LYS A 14 -25.41 -20.06 30.84
CA LYS A 14 -26.39 -21.14 31.05
C LYS A 14 -26.35 -22.18 29.93
N ALA A 15 -26.24 -21.74 28.68
CA ALA A 15 -26.10 -22.64 27.54
C ALA A 15 -24.73 -23.33 27.52
N HIS A 16 -23.68 -22.58 27.85
CA HIS A 16 -22.29 -23.00 27.79
C HIS A 16 -21.60 -22.75 29.13
N PRO A 17 -21.78 -23.63 30.14
CA PRO A 17 -21.24 -23.41 31.47
C PRO A 17 -19.70 -23.42 31.49
N PRO A 18 -19.06 -22.61 32.35
CA PRO A 18 -17.60 -22.64 32.51
C PRO A 18 -17.16 -24.03 32.99
N ARG A 19 -16.10 -24.58 32.39
CA ARG A 19 -15.57 -25.90 32.75
C ARG A 19 -14.16 -25.82 33.34
N LYS A 20 -13.18 -25.47 32.50
CA LYS A 20 -11.77 -25.35 32.89
C LYS A 20 -11.40 -23.87 32.85
N THR A 21 -11.94 -23.10 33.77
CA THR A 21 -11.75 -21.65 33.81
C THR A 21 -11.07 -21.18 35.08
N GLN A 22 -10.37 -20.05 34.99
CA GLN A 22 -9.76 -19.35 36.12
C GLN A 22 -10.18 -17.88 36.10
N PRO A 23 -10.72 -17.32 37.20
CA PRO A 23 -11.05 -15.90 37.29
C PRO A 23 -9.89 -15.01 36.82
N ALA A 24 -10.21 -13.99 36.02
CA ALA A 24 -9.20 -13.05 35.55
C ALA A 24 -8.60 -12.26 36.72
N PRO A 25 -7.27 -12.07 36.77
CA PRO A 25 -6.63 -11.32 37.83
C PRO A 25 -6.95 -9.81 37.70
N ALA A 26 -6.85 -9.07 38.81
CA ALA A 26 -7.31 -7.69 38.88
C ALA A 26 -6.52 -6.74 37.97
N ASP A 27 -5.23 -7.00 37.77
CA ASP A 27 -4.37 -6.28 36.84
C ASP A 27 -4.85 -6.43 35.39
N LEU A 28 -5.27 -7.64 34.99
CA LEU A 28 -5.84 -7.87 33.67
C LEU A 28 -7.15 -7.11 33.51
N LEU A 29 -8.04 -7.19 34.49
CA LEU A 29 -9.32 -6.48 34.42
C LEU A 29 -9.14 -4.96 34.33
N GLY A 30 -8.20 -4.39 35.09
CA GLY A 30 -7.89 -2.96 35.06
C GLY A 30 -7.29 -2.51 33.73
N ALA A 31 -6.44 -3.33 33.10
CA ALA A 31 -5.82 -3.01 31.82
C ALA A 31 -6.83 -2.89 30.65
N TYR A 32 -8.02 -3.50 30.79
CA TYR A 32 -9.04 -3.52 29.74
C TYR A 32 -10.35 -2.81 30.11
N GLU A 33 -10.45 -2.18 31.29
CA GLU A 33 -11.68 -1.55 31.79
C GLU A 33 -12.22 -0.42 30.91
N SER A 34 -11.32 0.34 30.27
CA SER A 34 -11.68 1.46 29.38
C SER A 34 -11.87 1.07 27.91
N VAL A 35 -11.61 -0.19 27.55
CA VAL A 35 -11.56 -0.62 26.13
C VAL A 35 -12.43 -1.82 25.80
N LEU A 36 -12.76 -2.69 26.77
CA LEU A 36 -13.68 -3.81 26.58
C LEU A 36 -15.04 -3.53 27.24
N PRO A 37 -16.13 -4.08 26.69
CA PRO A 37 -17.45 -3.96 27.29
C PRO A 37 -17.49 -4.52 28.72
N ALA A 38 -18.21 -3.82 29.60
CA ALA A 38 -18.33 -4.20 31.01
C ALA A 38 -18.93 -5.60 31.22
N SER A 39 -19.77 -6.07 30.29
CA SER A 39 -20.37 -7.40 30.28
C SER A 39 -19.32 -8.51 30.17
N LEU A 40 -18.32 -8.35 29.29
CA LEU A 40 -17.21 -9.29 29.14
C LEU A 40 -16.30 -9.28 30.38
N LEU A 41 -15.98 -8.10 30.90
CA LEU A 41 -15.15 -7.95 32.10
C LEU A 41 -15.84 -8.55 33.34
N GLU A 42 -17.17 -8.42 33.46
CA GLU A 42 -17.95 -9.07 34.51
C GLU A 42 -17.90 -10.60 34.37
N LEU A 43 -17.97 -11.13 33.14
CA LEU A 43 -17.82 -12.55 32.87
C LEU A 43 -16.42 -13.05 33.26
N TRP A 44 -15.36 -12.37 32.86
CA TRP A 44 -13.98 -12.71 33.21
C TRP A 44 -13.74 -12.67 34.72
N ARG A 45 -14.28 -11.66 35.41
CA ARG A 45 -14.16 -11.52 36.86
C ARG A 45 -14.86 -12.65 37.61
N ARG A 46 -16.07 -13.03 37.18
CA ARG A 46 -16.92 -13.99 37.93
C ARG A 46 -16.74 -15.44 37.50
N LYS A 47 -16.48 -15.70 36.22
CA LYS A 47 -16.45 -17.04 35.62
C LYS A 47 -15.09 -17.40 35.01
N GLY A 48 -14.28 -16.41 34.67
CA GLY A 48 -12.88 -16.62 34.32
C GLY A 48 -12.57 -16.86 32.85
N LEU A 49 -11.28 -16.93 32.55
CA LEU A 49 -10.71 -17.31 31.26
C LEU A 49 -10.56 -18.82 31.18
N GLY A 50 -10.70 -19.40 29.99
CA GLY A 50 -10.64 -20.85 29.74
C GLY A 50 -11.87 -21.38 29.01
N HIS A 51 -12.09 -22.70 29.07
CA HIS A 51 -13.10 -23.37 28.24
C HIS A 51 -14.55 -23.23 28.77
N TYR A 52 -15.45 -22.89 27.85
CA TYR A 52 -16.89 -22.82 28.09
C TYR A 52 -17.65 -23.91 27.32
N GLY A 53 -18.64 -24.52 27.98
CA GLY A 53 -19.58 -25.46 27.37
C GLY A 53 -18.95 -26.75 26.83
N GLY A 54 -19.68 -27.42 25.94
CA GLY A 54 -19.18 -28.58 25.17
C GLY A 54 -18.47 -28.19 23.87
N MET A 55 -18.56 -26.90 23.50
CA MET A 55 -17.95 -26.30 22.31
C MET A 55 -16.44 -26.07 22.44
N GLN A 56 -15.88 -26.16 23.65
CA GLN A 56 -14.46 -25.89 23.93
C GLN A 56 -13.93 -24.54 23.43
N LEU A 57 -14.81 -23.55 23.19
CA LEU A 57 -14.40 -22.15 23.00
C LEU A 57 -13.65 -21.68 24.25
N ALA A 58 -12.42 -21.21 24.07
CA ALA A 58 -11.57 -20.71 25.13
C ALA A 58 -11.65 -19.19 25.20
N LEU A 59 -12.04 -18.62 26.35
CA LEU A 59 -11.76 -17.20 26.61
C LEU A 59 -10.29 -17.07 27.00
N ILE A 60 -9.59 -16.12 26.38
CA ILE A 60 -8.12 -16.01 26.43
C ILE A 60 -7.67 -14.69 27.08
N ASP A 61 -6.44 -14.67 27.58
CA ASP A 61 -5.78 -13.43 28.01
C ASP A 61 -5.30 -12.68 26.77
N PRO A 62 -5.84 -11.48 26.46
CA PRO A 62 -5.47 -10.77 25.24
C PRO A 62 -3.99 -10.39 25.22
N ARG A 63 -3.32 -10.24 26.37
CA ARG A 63 -1.90 -9.86 26.43
C ARG A 63 -0.98 -10.91 25.79
N GLN A 64 -1.36 -12.18 25.89
CA GLN A 64 -0.60 -13.28 25.29
C GLN A 64 -0.84 -13.38 23.78
N TRP A 65 -2.03 -12.98 23.33
CA TRP A 65 -2.50 -13.19 21.96
C TRP A 65 -2.43 -11.94 21.08
N GLN A 66 -2.23 -10.76 21.68
CA GLN A 66 -2.10 -9.50 20.94
C GLN A 66 -0.94 -9.57 19.93
N PRO A 67 0.29 -10.03 20.29
CA PRO A 67 1.38 -10.12 19.31
C PRO A 67 1.07 -11.08 18.17
N VAL A 68 0.29 -12.15 18.43
CA VAL A 68 -0.14 -13.10 17.40
C VAL A 68 -1.09 -12.42 16.42
N LEU A 69 -2.12 -11.73 16.94
CA LEU A 69 -3.08 -11.01 16.11
C LEU A 69 -2.41 -9.91 15.27
N ASP A 70 -1.50 -9.14 15.88
CA ASP A 70 -0.77 -8.06 15.21
C ASP A 70 0.16 -8.58 14.10
N ARG A 71 0.73 -9.79 14.26
CA ARG A 71 1.52 -10.44 13.20
C ARG A 71 0.65 -10.84 12.01
N TRP A 72 -0.59 -11.27 12.24
CA TRP A 72 -1.51 -11.70 11.20
C TRP A 72 -2.19 -10.53 10.48
N ILE A 73 -2.64 -9.52 11.23
CA ILE A 73 -3.35 -8.35 10.72
C ILE A 73 -2.49 -7.10 10.95
N VAL A 74 -1.63 -6.79 9.97
CA VAL A 74 -0.81 -5.58 10.04
C VAL A 74 -1.69 -4.36 9.83
N SER A 75 -1.73 -3.50 10.83
CA SER A 75 -2.61 -2.33 10.85
C SER A 75 -1.79 -1.05 10.74
N PRO A 76 -2.26 -0.02 10.01
CA PRO A 76 -1.63 1.29 10.04
C PRO A 76 -1.74 1.95 11.44
N PRO A 77 -0.93 2.99 11.73
CA PRO A 77 -0.83 3.58 13.07
C PRO A 77 -2.15 4.13 13.65
N ASP A 78 -3.09 4.50 12.79
CA ASP A 78 -4.41 5.07 13.07
C ASP A 78 -5.55 4.04 13.08
N ALA A 79 -5.25 2.77 12.84
CA ALA A 79 -6.27 1.74 12.76
C ALA A 79 -6.98 1.48 14.09
N VAL A 80 -8.26 1.09 13.99
CA VAL A 80 -9.03 0.63 15.14
C VAL A 80 -8.31 -0.51 15.86
N ARG A 81 -8.13 -0.35 17.18
CA ARG A 81 -7.53 -1.35 18.05
C ARG A 81 -8.35 -2.65 18.02
N ARG A 82 -7.67 -3.77 17.77
CA ARG A 82 -8.25 -5.12 17.79
C ARG A 82 -7.79 -5.84 19.05
N ILE A 83 -8.72 -6.41 19.81
CA ILE A 83 -8.43 -7.08 21.07
C ILE A 83 -8.83 -8.55 20.96
N PRO A 84 -7.89 -9.51 20.98
CA PRO A 84 -8.24 -10.94 20.94
C PRO A 84 -8.92 -11.35 22.24
N ILE A 85 -10.10 -11.96 22.14
CA ILE A 85 -10.95 -12.27 23.31
C ILE A 85 -11.27 -13.77 23.46
N ALA A 86 -11.25 -14.53 22.36
CA ALA A 86 -11.52 -15.97 22.41
C ALA A 86 -10.76 -16.74 21.31
N LEU A 87 -10.58 -18.04 21.54
CA LEU A 87 -10.02 -18.97 20.59
C LEU A 87 -10.98 -20.15 20.40
N SER A 88 -11.29 -20.47 19.15
CA SER A 88 -12.08 -21.66 18.81
C SER A 88 -11.26 -22.95 18.98
N PRO A 89 -11.89 -24.13 19.04
CA PRO A 89 -11.17 -25.41 19.08
C PRO A 89 -10.31 -25.69 17.85
N PHE A 90 -10.54 -24.98 16.75
CA PHE A 90 -9.86 -25.14 15.47
C PHE A 90 -9.04 -23.89 15.11
N ASP A 91 -8.52 -23.19 16.12
CA ASP A 91 -7.53 -22.11 15.99
C ASP A 91 -8.04 -20.79 15.38
N ALA A 92 -9.34 -20.67 15.08
CA ALA A 92 -9.91 -19.36 14.76
C ALA A 92 -9.81 -18.41 15.98
N LEU A 93 -9.11 -17.30 15.80
CA LEU A 93 -8.90 -16.26 16.81
C LEU A 93 -10.00 -15.21 16.70
N VAL A 94 -10.83 -15.10 17.74
CA VAL A 94 -11.93 -14.15 17.81
C VAL A 94 -11.47 -12.89 18.53
N TYR A 95 -11.72 -11.73 17.94
CA TYR A 95 -11.31 -10.43 18.48
C TYR A 95 -12.46 -9.41 18.45
N TYR A 96 -12.37 -8.45 19.35
CA TYR A 96 -13.29 -7.33 19.50
C TYR A 96 -12.69 -6.05 18.94
N ARG A 97 -13.53 -5.19 18.35
CA ARG A 97 -13.17 -3.82 17.96
C ARG A 97 -14.19 -2.82 18.48
N LYS A 98 -13.69 -1.69 18.98
CA LYS A 98 -14.50 -0.49 19.23
C LYS A 98 -14.33 0.43 18.02
N LEU A 99 -15.30 0.42 17.10
CA LEU A 99 -15.19 1.12 15.82
C LEU A 99 -15.38 2.63 16.00
N THR A 100 -16.38 3.02 16.81
CA THR A 100 -16.69 4.39 17.18
C THR A 100 -17.10 4.43 18.66
N PRO A 101 -17.40 5.60 19.26
CA PRO A 101 -17.95 5.64 20.63
C PRO A 101 -19.22 4.79 20.81
N THR A 102 -20.04 4.65 19.77
CA THR A 102 -21.31 3.91 19.81
C THR A 102 -21.20 2.52 19.18
N ASP A 103 -20.35 2.36 18.17
CA ASP A 103 -20.31 1.14 17.35
C ASP A 103 -19.15 0.23 17.74
N GLU A 104 -19.41 -1.07 17.65
CA GLU A 104 -18.45 -2.13 17.96
C GLU A 104 -18.73 -3.34 17.07
N ASP A 105 -17.78 -4.26 17.02
CA ASP A 105 -18.02 -5.58 16.46
C ASP A 105 -17.18 -6.67 17.13
N VAL A 106 -17.56 -7.90 16.82
CA VAL A 106 -16.79 -9.11 17.09
C VAL A 106 -16.50 -9.75 15.73
N ALA A 107 -15.24 -10.02 15.46
CA ALA A 107 -14.76 -10.61 14.21
C ALA A 107 -13.82 -11.78 14.51
N TYR A 108 -13.48 -12.55 13.48
CA TYR A 108 -12.51 -13.64 13.62
C TYR A 108 -11.40 -13.57 12.57
N LEU A 109 -10.31 -14.26 12.87
CA LEU A 109 -9.23 -14.61 11.97
C LEU A 109 -9.09 -16.13 11.99
N ASP A 110 -9.23 -16.78 10.84
CA ASP A 110 -8.87 -18.19 10.66
C ASP A 110 -7.45 -18.25 10.07
N PRO A 111 -6.42 -18.68 10.83
CA PRO A 111 -5.05 -18.73 10.36
C PRO A 111 -4.82 -19.80 9.28
N VAL A 112 -5.70 -20.80 9.18
CA VAL A 112 -5.58 -21.90 8.22
C VAL A 112 -6.12 -21.48 6.86
N SER A 113 -7.31 -20.88 6.80
CA SER A 113 -7.87 -20.35 5.55
C SER A 113 -7.38 -18.94 5.21
N LYS A 114 -6.74 -18.25 6.17
CA LYS A 114 -6.33 -16.84 6.09
C LYS A 114 -7.52 -15.89 5.93
N ALA A 115 -8.72 -16.35 6.29
CA ALA A 115 -9.94 -15.57 6.19
C ALA A 115 -10.17 -14.72 7.44
N THR A 116 -10.83 -13.59 7.25
CA THR A 116 -11.37 -12.75 8.32
C THR A 116 -12.73 -12.21 7.91
N SER A 117 -13.65 -12.11 8.86
CA SER A 117 -14.99 -11.54 8.68
C SER A 117 -15.54 -11.11 10.04
N ASP A 118 -16.50 -10.18 10.03
CA ASP A 118 -17.34 -9.89 11.18
C ASP A 118 -18.28 -11.06 11.48
N LEU A 119 -18.52 -11.30 12.77
CA LEU A 119 -19.47 -12.28 13.30
C LEU A 119 -20.75 -11.58 13.76
N THR A 120 -20.61 -10.51 14.53
CA THR A 120 -21.71 -9.68 15.03
C THR A 120 -21.25 -8.24 15.24
N TRP A 121 -22.19 -7.30 15.23
CA TRP A 121 -21.97 -5.86 15.49
C TRP A 121 -22.19 -5.47 16.96
N ASN A 122 -22.17 -6.46 17.85
CA ASN A 122 -22.37 -6.27 19.28
C ASN A 122 -21.81 -7.46 20.06
N LEU A 123 -21.03 -7.19 21.11
CA LEU A 123 -20.39 -8.23 21.90
C LEU A 123 -21.38 -9.06 22.72
N ASP A 124 -22.41 -8.44 23.27
CA ASP A 124 -23.43 -9.15 24.04
C ASP A 124 -24.23 -10.08 23.12
N ASP A 125 -24.50 -9.66 21.88
CA ASP A 125 -25.16 -10.51 20.88
C ASP A 125 -24.28 -11.67 20.43
N PHE A 126 -22.96 -11.48 20.31
CA PHE A 126 -22.04 -12.60 20.05
C PHE A 126 -22.21 -13.70 21.10
N PHE A 127 -22.16 -13.34 22.38
CA PHE A 127 -22.28 -14.32 23.47
C PHE A 127 -23.70 -14.86 23.67
N ASN A 128 -24.70 -13.98 23.70
CA ASN A 128 -26.06 -14.33 24.10
C ASN A 128 -26.96 -14.75 22.93
N GLN A 129 -26.58 -14.48 21.68
CA GLN A 129 -27.35 -14.88 20.50
C GLN A 129 -26.52 -15.80 19.60
N TYR A 130 -25.42 -15.32 19.02
CA TYR A 130 -24.64 -16.05 18.01
C TYR A 130 -24.12 -17.40 18.52
N LEU A 131 -23.46 -17.43 19.69
CA LEU A 131 -22.94 -18.69 20.26
C LEU A 131 -24.04 -19.63 20.77
N ARG A 132 -25.29 -19.17 20.86
CA ARG A 132 -26.44 -19.97 21.31
C ARG A 132 -27.27 -20.51 20.15
N ASP A 133 -27.26 -19.82 19.03
CA ASP A 133 -27.87 -20.32 17.81
C ASP A 133 -27.01 -21.44 17.21
N ALA A 134 -27.61 -22.59 16.95
CA ALA A 134 -26.86 -23.76 16.52
C ALA A 134 -26.26 -23.56 15.12
N ALA A 135 -26.99 -22.94 14.19
CA ALA A 135 -26.52 -22.75 12.82
C ALA A 135 -25.41 -21.69 12.75
N SER A 136 -25.57 -20.58 13.46
CA SER A 136 -24.53 -19.55 13.56
C SER A 136 -23.28 -20.09 14.24
N CYS A 137 -23.42 -20.78 15.38
CA CYS A 137 -22.29 -21.33 16.10
C CYS A 137 -21.53 -22.40 15.29
N ASP A 138 -22.24 -23.23 14.52
CA ASP A 138 -21.64 -24.27 13.67
C ASP A 138 -20.71 -23.70 12.59
N SER A 139 -20.98 -22.48 12.11
CA SER A 139 -20.11 -21.81 11.14
C SER A 139 -18.72 -21.46 11.68
N LEU A 140 -18.63 -21.16 12.99
CA LEU A 140 -17.36 -20.87 13.68
C LEU A 140 -16.76 -22.14 14.30
N ILE A 141 -17.60 -23.04 14.79
CA ILE A 141 -17.22 -24.28 15.47
C ILE A 141 -18.06 -25.43 14.91
N PRO A 142 -17.63 -26.08 13.81
CA PRO A 142 -18.38 -27.16 13.20
C PRO A 142 -18.56 -28.32 14.19
N SER A 143 -19.80 -28.56 14.58
CA SER A 143 -20.17 -29.43 15.70
C SER A 143 -19.86 -30.90 15.43
N ASP A 144 -20.11 -31.37 14.21
CA ASP A 144 -19.77 -32.72 13.76
C ASP A 144 -18.25 -32.97 13.78
N LEU A 145 -17.49 -31.97 13.33
CA LEU A 145 -16.03 -32.03 13.32
C LEU A 145 -15.46 -32.03 14.74
N LEU A 146 -16.02 -31.19 15.63
CA LEU A 146 -15.65 -31.16 17.04
C LEU A 146 -15.96 -32.48 17.74
N ALA A 147 -17.13 -33.08 17.44
CA ALA A 147 -17.49 -34.38 17.97
C ALA A 147 -16.52 -35.48 17.52
N ALA A 148 -16.14 -35.47 16.24
CA ALA A 148 -15.18 -36.41 15.67
C ALA A 148 -13.77 -36.23 16.26
N ALA A 149 -13.25 -35.01 16.30
CA ALA A 149 -11.94 -34.68 16.89
C ALA A 149 -11.85 -35.09 18.36
N ARG A 150 -12.91 -34.85 19.14
CA ARG A 150 -12.99 -35.28 20.54
C ARG A 150 -13.01 -36.80 20.71
N LYS A 151 -13.63 -37.53 19.78
CA LYS A 151 -13.65 -38.99 19.77
C LYS A 151 -12.26 -39.55 19.46
N GLU A 152 -11.52 -38.92 18.56
CA GLU A 152 -10.18 -39.36 18.13
C GLU A 152 -9.08 -39.01 19.14
N CYS A 153 -9.05 -37.76 19.63
CA CYS A 153 -7.92 -37.24 20.41
C CYS A 153 -8.25 -36.89 21.87
N GLY A 154 -9.51 -37.07 22.29
CA GLY A 154 -9.99 -36.62 23.61
C GLY A 154 -10.12 -35.10 23.70
N PRO A 155 -10.58 -34.56 24.84
CA PRO A 155 -10.84 -33.12 25.02
C PRO A 155 -9.55 -32.28 25.12
N LEU A 156 -9.61 -31.05 24.61
CA LEU A 156 -8.52 -30.05 24.75
C LEU A 156 -8.17 -29.69 26.22
N ALA A 157 -6.87 -29.55 26.49
CA ALA A 157 -6.30 -28.86 27.65
C ALA A 157 -6.16 -27.36 27.39
N ALA A 158 -5.78 -26.58 28.41
CA ALA A 158 -5.59 -25.14 28.25
C ALA A 158 -4.45 -24.87 27.26
N GLY A 159 -4.68 -23.97 26.30
CA GLY A 159 -3.71 -23.65 25.25
C GLY A 159 -3.63 -24.67 24.10
N GLU A 160 -4.38 -25.77 24.16
CA GLU A 160 -4.45 -26.74 23.05
C GLU A 160 -5.56 -26.38 22.06
N VAL A 161 -5.33 -26.67 20.78
CA VAL A 161 -6.32 -26.69 19.69
C VAL A 161 -6.22 -28.00 18.90
N TYR A 162 -7.25 -28.29 18.10
CA TYR A 162 -7.24 -29.38 17.14
C TYR A 162 -6.68 -28.89 15.79
N GLU A 163 -5.57 -29.49 15.37
CA GLU A 163 -5.05 -29.34 14.00
C GLU A 163 -5.56 -30.48 13.13
N ILE A 164 -6.12 -30.12 11.97
CA ILE A 164 -6.62 -31.06 10.97
C ILE A 164 -5.61 -31.16 9.83
N ASP A 165 -5.22 -32.38 9.48
CA ASP A 165 -4.43 -32.63 8.28
C ASP A 165 -5.27 -32.32 7.03
N ARG A 166 -5.02 -31.17 6.40
CA ARG A 166 -5.81 -30.67 5.27
C ARG A 166 -5.72 -31.57 4.04
N MET A 167 -4.57 -32.22 3.79
CA MET A 167 -4.41 -33.10 2.64
C MET A 167 -5.30 -34.34 2.78
N LEU A 168 -5.27 -34.96 3.95
CA LEU A 168 -6.13 -36.11 4.23
C LEU A 168 -7.60 -35.70 4.29
N PHE A 169 -7.91 -34.56 4.89
CA PHE A 169 -9.28 -34.06 5.00
C PHE A 169 -9.91 -33.78 3.63
N ALA A 170 -9.15 -33.24 2.67
CA ALA A 170 -9.59 -33.07 1.29
C ALA A 170 -9.89 -34.42 0.58
N MET A 171 -9.26 -35.51 1.01
CA MET A 171 -9.53 -36.87 0.56
C MET A 171 -10.60 -37.58 1.40
N GLN A 172 -11.38 -36.84 2.18
CA GLN A 172 -12.43 -37.34 3.09
C GLN A 172 -11.91 -38.27 4.21
N VAL A 173 -10.62 -38.16 4.53
CA VAL A 173 -9.99 -38.87 5.66
C VAL A 173 -9.73 -37.86 6.78
N LEU A 174 -10.43 -38.02 7.90
CA LEU A 174 -10.16 -37.20 9.08
C LEU A 174 -8.89 -37.72 9.78
N ARG A 175 -7.92 -36.82 9.95
CA ARG A 175 -6.79 -37.00 10.85
C ARG A 175 -6.64 -35.75 11.68
N VAL A 176 -6.71 -35.90 13.00
CA VAL A 176 -6.66 -34.77 13.93
C VAL A 176 -5.52 -34.99 14.93
N ASN A 177 -4.84 -33.90 15.28
CA ASN A 177 -3.89 -33.88 16.38
C ASN A 177 -4.25 -32.75 17.36
N LYS A 178 -3.91 -32.93 18.63
CA LYS A 178 -3.88 -31.81 19.58
C LYS A 178 -2.51 -31.15 19.53
N VAL A 179 -2.49 -29.84 19.38
CA VAL A 179 -1.26 -29.06 19.30
C VAL A 179 -1.36 -27.83 20.20
N ASP A 180 -0.20 -27.26 20.55
CA ASP A 180 -0.14 -25.95 21.19
C ASP A 180 -0.58 -24.87 20.18
N ALA A 181 -1.53 -24.04 20.58
CA ALA A 181 -2.17 -23.08 19.69
C ALA A 181 -1.22 -21.95 19.28
N LEU A 182 -0.36 -21.47 20.19
CA LEU A 182 0.63 -20.43 19.87
C LEU A 182 1.69 -20.94 18.88
N ALA A 183 2.15 -22.18 19.07
CA ALA A 183 3.07 -22.84 18.15
C ALA A 183 2.44 -23.05 16.77
N LEU A 184 1.15 -23.43 16.72
CA LEU A 184 0.41 -23.57 15.47
C LEU A 184 0.31 -22.23 14.73
N HIS A 185 -0.18 -21.18 15.38
CA HIS A 185 -0.27 -19.84 14.78
C HIS A 185 1.10 -19.32 14.31
N THR A 186 2.17 -19.56 15.08
CA THR A 186 3.53 -19.17 14.70
C THR A 186 3.97 -19.89 13.42
N ARG A 187 3.83 -21.23 13.39
CA ARG A 187 4.19 -22.03 12.21
C ARG A 187 3.36 -21.64 10.98
N LEU A 188 2.05 -21.46 11.13
CA LEU A 188 1.18 -21.05 10.03
C LEU A 188 1.54 -19.67 9.52
N ARG A 189 1.87 -18.72 10.40
CA ARG A 189 2.27 -17.37 9.99
C ARG A 189 3.62 -17.36 9.28
N ASP A 190 4.59 -18.09 9.80
CA ASP A 190 5.93 -18.19 9.20
C ASP A 190 5.88 -18.81 7.80
N ALA A 191 4.99 -19.78 7.58
CA ALA A 191 4.73 -20.34 6.26
C ALA A 191 4.13 -19.34 5.25
N VAL A 192 3.53 -18.23 5.72
CA VAL A 192 3.03 -17.15 4.87
C VAL A 192 4.11 -16.11 4.55
N ALA A 193 5.08 -15.90 5.44
CA ALA A 193 6.07 -14.83 5.31
C ALA A 193 7.14 -15.09 4.22
N GLY A 194 7.32 -16.34 3.78
CA GLY A 194 8.45 -16.72 2.92
C GLY A 194 9.81 -16.49 3.63
N PRO A 195 10.92 -17.00 3.10
CA PRO A 195 12.23 -16.54 3.56
C PRO A 195 12.37 -15.03 3.26
N ALA A 196 12.74 -14.24 4.27
CA ALA A 196 13.04 -12.83 4.07
C ALA A 196 14.15 -12.71 3.01
N ALA A 197 13.86 -12.04 1.90
CA ALA A 197 14.88 -11.77 0.91
C ALA A 197 15.88 -10.77 1.49
N ALA A 198 17.16 -10.90 1.15
CA ALA A 198 18.15 -9.91 1.57
C ALA A 198 17.88 -8.58 0.84
N ALA A 199 18.17 -7.48 1.54
CA ALA A 199 18.19 -6.17 0.91
C ALA A 199 19.26 -6.17 -0.21
N PRO A 200 18.94 -5.63 -1.40
CA PRO A 200 19.93 -5.54 -2.46
C PRO A 200 21.10 -4.66 -2.05
N THR A 201 22.32 -5.12 -2.28
CA THR A 201 23.52 -4.28 -2.11
C THR A 201 24.00 -3.73 -3.44
N THR A 202 23.78 -4.48 -4.52
CA THR A 202 24.14 -4.11 -5.89
C THR A 202 22.93 -4.08 -6.82
N ASN A 203 23.06 -3.41 -7.96
CA ASN A 203 22.01 -3.42 -8.99
C ASN A 203 21.71 -4.84 -9.49
N GLY A 204 22.69 -5.75 -9.47
CA GLY A 204 22.50 -7.18 -9.75
C GLY A 204 21.66 -7.88 -8.70
N ASP A 205 21.94 -7.64 -7.40
CA ASP A 205 21.15 -8.21 -6.31
C ASP A 205 19.70 -7.76 -6.34
N ALA A 206 19.42 -6.56 -6.88
CA ALA A 206 18.08 -6.02 -6.99
C ALA A 206 17.19 -6.82 -7.95
N LEU A 207 17.78 -7.46 -8.98
CA LEU A 207 17.05 -8.22 -9.99
C LEU A 207 16.38 -9.47 -9.38
N PRO A 208 15.18 -9.86 -9.87
CA PRO A 208 14.60 -11.17 -9.60
C PRO A 208 15.55 -12.28 -10.07
N VAL A 209 15.80 -13.28 -9.21
CA VAL A 209 16.81 -14.34 -9.43
C VAL A 209 16.60 -15.05 -10.77
N GLU A 210 15.35 -15.33 -11.13
CA GLU A 210 14.99 -16.02 -12.38
C GLU A 210 15.36 -15.21 -13.63
N GLN A 211 15.56 -13.90 -13.50
CA GLN A 211 15.85 -12.97 -14.58
C GLN A 211 17.33 -12.54 -14.62
N HIS A 212 18.20 -13.03 -13.74
CA HIS A 212 19.63 -12.66 -13.72
C HIS A 212 20.31 -12.94 -15.06
N SER A 213 20.08 -14.12 -15.64
CA SER A 213 20.61 -14.52 -16.95
C SER A 213 20.17 -13.61 -18.11
N MET A 214 19.10 -12.82 -17.93
CA MET A 214 18.64 -11.83 -18.90
C MET A 214 19.56 -10.61 -18.95
N PHE A 215 20.46 -10.40 -17.98
CA PHE A 215 21.33 -9.22 -17.93
C PHE A 215 22.81 -9.55 -17.72
N GLU A 216 23.13 -10.72 -17.17
CA GLU A 216 24.50 -11.23 -17.06
C GLU A 216 25.16 -11.38 -18.44
N GLY A 217 26.45 -11.06 -18.54
CA GLY A 217 27.25 -11.27 -19.74
C GLY A 217 27.00 -10.28 -20.88
N ILE A 218 25.97 -9.44 -20.81
CA ILE A 218 25.65 -8.51 -21.91
C ILE A 218 26.72 -7.43 -22.05
N PHE A 219 27.44 -7.10 -20.97
CA PHE A 219 28.42 -6.01 -20.97
C PHE A 219 29.60 -6.26 -20.01
N ASP A 220 30.21 -7.45 -20.06
CA ASP A 220 31.38 -7.83 -19.23
C ASP A 220 32.66 -7.02 -19.53
N HIS A 221 32.59 -6.01 -20.40
CA HIS A 221 33.73 -5.19 -20.80
C HIS A 221 33.48 -3.73 -20.41
N ALA A 222 34.55 -3.04 -20.02
CA ALA A 222 34.48 -1.63 -19.62
C ALA A 222 33.87 -0.79 -20.75
N GLN A 223 32.63 -0.35 -20.54
CA GLN A 223 31.96 0.55 -21.45
C GLN A 223 32.53 1.95 -21.27
N THR A 224 32.76 2.66 -22.37
CA THR A 224 33.01 4.09 -22.27
C THR A 224 31.72 4.79 -21.80
N ALA A 225 31.85 5.82 -20.96
CA ALA A 225 30.72 6.63 -20.50
C ALA A 225 29.89 7.20 -21.68
N ASN A 226 30.49 7.28 -22.87
CA ASN A 226 29.86 7.79 -24.08
C ASN A 226 29.14 6.74 -24.95
N ASP A 227 29.17 5.46 -24.60
CA ASP A 227 28.45 4.43 -25.35
C ASP A 227 26.94 4.48 -25.03
N LEU A 228 26.07 4.36 -26.03
CA LEU A 228 24.63 4.21 -25.83
C LEU A 228 24.26 2.79 -25.38
N HIS A 229 25.10 1.80 -25.72
CA HIS A 229 24.85 0.42 -25.32
C HIS A 229 25.17 0.26 -23.84
N GLY A 230 24.39 -0.56 -23.13
CA GLY A 230 24.55 -0.76 -21.69
C GLY A 230 23.26 -1.06 -20.95
N LEU A 231 23.38 -1.05 -19.62
CA LEU A 231 22.26 -1.21 -18.69
C LEU A 231 21.81 0.14 -18.17
N TYR A 232 20.51 0.28 -18.02
CA TYR A 232 19.84 1.50 -17.62
C TYR A 232 18.80 1.15 -16.55
N LEU A 233 18.92 1.75 -15.37
CA LEU A 233 18.02 1.52 -14.24
C LEU A 233 17.15 2.74 -14.00
N SER A 234 15.86 2.50 -13.78
CA SER A 234 14.93 3.46 -13.21
C SER A 234 14.30 2.86 -11.96
N SER A 235 14.22 3.64 -10.89
CA SER A 235 13.66 3.23 -9.60
C SER A 235 12.72 4.31 -9.11
N TYR A 236 11.47 3.97 -8.78
CA TYR A 236 10.48 4.89 -8.23
C TYR A 236 9.71 4.20 -7.12
N ILE A 237 9.97 4.63 -5.88
CA ILE A 237 9.40 4.01 -4.68
C ILE A 237 9.78 2.52 -4.65
N ASP A 238 8.82 1.61 -4.75
CA ASP A 238 8.99 0.17 -4.73
C ASP A 238 9.07 -0.45 -6.13
N TRP A 239 8.85 0.34 -7.19
CA TRP A 239 8.92 -0.10 -8.57
C TRP A 239 10.29 0.15 -9.18
N HIS A 240 10.77 -0.85 -9.93
CA HIS A 240 12.05 -0.81 -10.60
C HIS A 240 11.94 -1.30 -12.04
N ARG A 241 12.78 -0.72 -12.90
CA ARG A 241 12.85 -1.05 -14.31
C ARG A 241 14.30 -1.09 -14.78
N MET A 242 14.68 -2.16 -15.46
CA MET A 242 16.02 -2.34 -16.02
C MET A 242 15.92 -2.52 -17.52
N LEU A 243 16.59 -1.66 -18.27
CA LEU A 243 16.68 -1.70 -19.73
C LEU A 243 18.12 -2.01 -20.13
N ALA A 244 18.31 -3.05 -20.94
CA ALA A 244 19.56 -3.31 -21.64
C ALA A 244 19.40 -2.95 -23.12
N LEU A 245 20.36 -2.19 -23.66
CA LEU A 245 20.46 -1.87 -25.10
C LEU A 245 21.72 -2.51 -25.68
N ALA A 246 21.56 -3.57 -26.47
CA ALA A 246 22.68 -4.32 -27.05
C ALA A 246 23.17 -3.71 -28.37
N PRO A 247 24.47 -3.83 -28.72
CA PRO A 247 25.03 -3.29 -29.98
C PRO A 247 24.40 -3.84 -31.26
N ASP A 248 23.76 -5.01 -31.19
CA ASP A 248 23.08 -5.66 -32.31
C ASP A 248 21.64 -5.15 -32.55
N GLY A 249 21.24 -4.07 -31.87
CA GLY A 249 19.92 -3.46 -32.00
C GLY A 249 18.81 -4.19 -31.23
N ARG A 250 19.16 -5.09 -30.31
CA ARG A 250 18.17 -5.74 -29.42
C ARG A 250 18.09 -5.06 -28.07
N TYR A 251 16.89 -5.02 -27.50
CA TYR A 251 16.69 -4.59 -26.12
C TYR A 251 16.13 -5.70 -25.24
N ARG A 252 16.33 -5.52 -23.93
CA ARG A 252 15.74 -6.32 -22.86
C ARG A 252 15.22 -5.36 -21.79
N LEU A 253 13.93 -5.37 -21.50
CA LEU A 253 13.30 -4.48 -20.52
C LEU A 253 12.60 -5.32 -19.45
N LEU A 254 12.94 -5.09 -18.20
CA LEU A 254 12.37 -5.78 -17.04
C LEU A 254 11.69 -4.77 -16.13
N PHE A 255 10.50 -5.10 -15.65
CA PHE A 255 9.76 -4.42 -14.59
C PHE A 255 9.64 -5.36 -13.40
N TRP A 256 9.81 -4.84 -12.19
CA TRP A 256 9.54 -5.59 -10.95
C TRP A 256 9.29 -4.62 -9.79
N LYS A 257 8.74 -5.16 -8.70
CA LYS A 257 8.72 -4.49 -7.41
C LYS A 257 9.68 -5.13 -6.43
N ILE A 258 10.21 -4.34 -5.50
CA ILE A 258 10.81 -4.85 -4.26
C ILE A 258 9.87 -4.50 -3.12
N ASP A 259 9.20 -5.51 -2.55
CA ASP A 259 8.28 -5.30 -1.43
C ASP A 259 9.03 -4.72 -0.22
N HIS A 260 8.61 -3.55 0.26
CA HIS A 260 9.31 -2.83 1.34
C HIS A 260 9.45 -3.60 2.67
N ARG A 261 8.70 -4.70 2.87
CA ARG A 261 8.72 -5.49 4.11
C ARG A 261 9.47 -6.80 3.97
N SER A 262 9.08 -7.60 2.99
CA SER A 262 9.64 -8.93 2.72
C SER A 262 10.89 -8.87 1.85
N LEU A 263 11.11 -7.74 1.18
CA LEU A 263 12.13 -7.53 0.16
C LEU A 263 11.99 -8.49 -1.03
N ALA A 264 10.84 -9.17 -1.15
CA ALA A 264 10.57 -10.08 -2.24
C ALA A 264 10.49 -9.31 -3.56
N ARG A 265 10.99 -9.93 -4.63
CA ARG A 265 10.87 -9.40 -5.99
C ARG A 265 9.56 -9.92 -6.59
N THR A 266 8.60 -9.03 -6.79
CA THR A 266 7.24 -9.38 -7.22
C THR A 266 6.83 -8.58 -8.46
N ASP A 267 5.63 -8.85 -8.99
CA ASP A 267 5.06 -8.14 -10.15
C ASP A 267 6.01 -8.09 -11.36
N VAL A 268 6.74 -9.19 -11.58
CA VAL A 268 7.80 -9.29 -12.58
C VAL A 268 7.21 -9.36 -13.99
N ARG A 269 7.60 -8.44 -14.87
CA ARG A 269 7.24 -8.45 -16.30
C ARG A 269 8.47 -8.17 -17.15
N ALA A 270 8.69 -9.00 -18.16
CA ALA A 270 9.83 -8.87 -19.06
C ALA A 270 9.39 -8.65 -20.51
N TYR A 271 10.18 -7.88 -21.25
CA TYR A 271 10.05 -7.62 -22.67
C TYR A 271 11.42 -7.75 -23.34
N SER A 272 11.41 -8.19 -24.59
CA SER A 272 12.60 -8.19 -25.43
C SER A 272 12.18 -7.98 -26.87
N GLY A 273 13.04 -7.34 -27.64
CA GLY A 273 12.70 -6.93 -28.99
C GLY A 273 13.84 -6.19 -29.67
N ARG A 274 13.50 -5.41 -30.68
CA ARG A 274 14.42 -4.54 -31.39
C ARG A 274 14.20 -3.09 -30.98
N TYR A 275 15.28 -2.32 -31.02
CA TYR A 275 15.19 -0.88 -30.88
C TYR A 275 15.81 -0.20 -32.09
N GLU A 276 15.33 1.01 -32.35
CA GLU A 276 15.87 1.88 -33.38
C GLU A 276 16.40 3.16 -32.75
N VAL A 277 17.45 3.72 -33.36
CA VAL A 277 18.01 5.00 -32.97
C VAL A 277 17.84 5.98 -34.12
N THR A 278 17.08 7.04 -33.87
CA THR A 278 16.88 8.12 -34.84
C THR A 278 17.50 9.41 -34.33
N HIS A 279 17.96 10.25 -35.26
CA HIS A 279 18.52 11.55 -34.95
C HIS A 279 17.58 12.63 -35.48
N THR A 280 17.25 13.61 -34.64
CA THR A 280 16.47 14.77 -35.09
C THR A 280 17.39 15.80 -35.75
N GLU A 281 16.82 16.68 -36.57
CA GLU A 281 17.55 17.83 -37.14
C GLU A 281 18.14 18.74 -36.04
N GLY A 282 17.54 18.74 -34.84
CA GLY A 282 18.04 19.46 -33.67
C GLY A 282 19.25 18.81 -32.99
N GLY A 283 19.64 17.60 -33.39
CA GLY A 283 20.75 16.85 -32.80
C GLY A 283 20.38 15.96 -31.61
N ASP A 284 19.08 15.78 -31.34
CA ASP A 284 18.64 14.84 -30.30
C ASP A 284 18.67 13.41 -30.82
N HIS A 285 19.11 12.49 -29.96
CA HIS A 285 19.11 11.06 -30.24
C HIS A 285 17.90 10.43 -29.56
N HIS A 286 17.04 9.80 -30.35
CA HIS A 286 15.86 9.10 -29.86
C HIS A 286 16.08 7.60 -29.95
N VAL A 287 15.67 6.88 -28.90
CA VAL A 287 15.64 5.41 -28.85
C VAL A 287 14.18 5.00 -28.83
N THR A 288 13.77 4.22 -29.83
CA THR A 288 12.42 3.67 -29.92
C THR A 288 12.47 2.16 -29.69
N LEU A 289 11.79 1.67 -28.66
CA LEU A 289 11.67 0.24 -28.35
C LEU A 289 10.39 -0.32 -28.99
N ASP A 290 10.47 -1.49 -29.64
CA ASP A 290 9.29 -2.16 -30.21
C ASP A 290 8.45 -2.92 -29.17
N ILE A 291 8.07 -2.26 -28.07
CA ILE A 291 7.28 -2.86 -26.99
C ILE A 291 5.92 -3.33 -27.52
N ARG A 292 5.68 -4.65 -27.41
CA ARG A 292 4.39 -5.28 -27.72
C ARG A 292 3.70 -5.69 -26.42
N LEU A 293 2.60 -5.01 -26.11
CA LEU A 293 1.78 -5.35 -24.96
C LEU A 293 1.13 -6.73 -25.14
N ARG A 294 1.06 -7.47 -24.04
CA ARG A 294 0.49 -8.81 -23.90
C ARG A 294 -0.65 -8.76 -22.88
N ASN A 295 -1.34 -9.88 -22.68
CA ASN A 295 -2.44 -9.96 -21.71
C ASN A 295 -1.99 -9.75 -20.25
N ASP A 296 -0.72 -10.01 -19.94
CA ASP A 296 -0.10 -9.78 -18.64
C ASP A 296 0.56 -8.40 -18.49
N SER A 297 0.47 -7.54 -19.52
CA SER A 297 1.06 -6.20 -19.51
C SER A 297 0.20 -5.19 -18.76
N SER A 298 0.84 -4.22 -18.12
CA SER A 298 0.16 -2.96 -17.76
C SER A 298 0.10 -2.06 -18.98
N GLY A 299 -0.99 -1.29 -19.14
CA GLY A 299 -1.08 -0.27 -20.20
C GLY A 299 0.07 0.75 -20.13
N SER A 300 0.55 1.05 -18.92
CA SER A 300 1.69 1.95 -18.68
C SER A 300 3.04 1.39 -19.12
N ASP A 301 3.17 0.09 -19.37
CA ASP A 301 4.45 -0.51 -19.79
C ASP A 301 4.88 0.03 -21.18
N ALA A 302 3.94 0.50 -22.00
CA ALA A 302 4.22 1.13 -23.30
C ALA A 302 4.86 2.53 -23.16
N ASN A 303 4.83 3.14 -21.98
CA ASN A 303 5.35 4.49 -21.78
C ASN A 303 6.89 4.56 -21.92
N ASP A 304 7.58 3.42 -21.80
CA ASP A 304 9.03 3.31 -21.99
C ASP A 304 9.43 3.09 -23.46
N ALA A 305 8.47 3.12 -24.40
CA ALA A 305 8.73 2.85 -25.81
C ALA A 305 9.49 3.97 -26.53
N GLN A 306 9.39 5.22 -26.07
CA GLN A 306 9.99 6.39 -26.73
C GLN A 306 10.89 7.13 -25.74
N LEU A 307 12.20 7.08 -25.98
CA LEU A 307 13.21 7.61 -25.07
C LEU A 307 14.10 8.63 -25.79
N VAL A 308 14.56 9.66 -25.08
CA VAL A 308 15.52 10.66 -25.55
C VAL A 308 16.82 10.52 -24.78
N VAL A 309 17.94 10.41 -25.49
CA VAL A 309 19.26 10.27 -24.87
C VAL A 309 19.71 11.64 -24.34
N MET A 310 20.10 11.68 -23.07
CA MET A 310 20.72 12.84 -22.43
C MET A 310 22.10 12.47 -21.91
N ARG A 311 23.06 13.37 -22.09
CA ARG A 311 24.43 13.24 -21.58
C ARG A 311 24.75 14.44 -20.71
N SER A 312 25.19 14.20 -19.49
CA SER A 312 25.59 15.26 -18.56
C SER A 312 26.86 14.85 -17.85
N GLY A 313 27.97 15.55 -18.13
CA GLY A 313 29.29 15.13 -17.67
C GLY A 313 29.65 13.68 -18.07
N ALA A 314 29.84 12.83 -17.07
CA ALA A 314 30.11 11.39 -17.27
C ALA A 314 28.85 10.52 -17.23
N ASP A 315 27.69 11.10 -16.89
CA ASP A 315 26.43 10.39 -16.76
C ASP A 315 25.66 10.37 -18.08
N MET A 316 24.93 9.26 -18.28
CA MET A 316 24.01 9.10 -19.39
C MET A 316 22.64 8.69 -18.87
N PHE A 317 21.61 9.33 -19.44
CA PHE A 317 20.23 9.08 -19.13
C PHE A 317 19.41 8.78 -20.38
N LEU A 318 18.35 8.01 -20.22
CA LEU A 318 17.30 7.84 -21.21
C LEU A 318 16.02 8.44 -20.64
N LEU A 319 15.59 9.56 -21.19
CA LEU A 319 14.43 10.32 -20.72
C LEU A 319 13.18 9.84 -21.45
N ARG A 320 12.08 9.58 -20.72
CA ARG A 320 10.80 9.29 -21.34
C ARG A 320 10.30 10.51 -22.12
N HIS A 321 10.01 10.32 -23.40
CA HIS A 321 9.65 11.41 -24.30
C HIS A 321 8.32 12.09 -23.90
N ASP A 322 7.34 11.29 -23.46
CA ASP A 322 6.03 11.76 -23.00
C ASP A 322 6.11 12.59 -21.71
N GLU A 323 7.16 12.43 -20.92
CA GLU A 323 7.36 13.10 -19.64
C GLU A 323 8.20 14.39 -19.73
N LEU A 324 8.74 14.75 -20.90
CA LEU A 324 9.63 15.92 -21.04
C LEU A 324 8.98 17.23 -20.56
N ALA A 325 7.67 17.37 -20.70
CA ALA A 325 6.95 18.54 -20.20
C ALA A 325 6.89 18.57 -18.66
N ASP A 326 6.69 17.41 -18.02
CA ASP A 326 6.73 17.27 -16.55
C ASP A 326 8.12 17.47 -15.99
N MET A 327 9.14 16.96 -16.68
CA MET A 327 10.53 17.20 -16.33
C MET A 327 10.86 18.70 -16.37
N ALA A 328 10.49 19.42 -17.42
CA ALA A 328 10.72 20.86 -17.51
C ALA A 328 10.04 21.63 -16.36
N THR A 329 8.81 21.23 -15.98
CA THR A 329 8.11 21.79 -14.84
C THR A 329 8.83 21.52 -13.51
N ALA A 330 9.35 20.31 -13.30
CA ALA A 330 10.10 19.95 -12.10
C ALA A 330 11.44 20.70 -11.99
N MET A 331 12.11 20.92 -13.14
CA MET A 331 13.36 21.68 -13.21
C MET A 331 13.17 23.14 -12.81
N ASP A 332 12.05 23.75 -13.19
CA ASP A 332 11.68 25.10 -12.75
C ASP A 332 11.31 25.13 -11.26
N GLY A 333 10.41 24.23 -10.84
CA GLY A 333 9.79 24.23 -9.52
C GLY A 333 10.68 23.73 -8.38
N SER A 334 11.30 22.57 -8.58
CA SER A 334 12.02 21.83 -7.53
C SER A 334 13.52 21.71 -7.82
N LYS A 335 13.98 22.24 -8.96
CA LYS A 335 15.38 22.13 -9.43
C LYS A 335 15.85 20.68 -9.58
N THR A 336 14.91 19.76 -9.83
CA THR A 336 15.18 18.35 -10.10
C THR A 336 14.91 18.02 -11.56
N LEU A 337 15.46 16.91 -12.04
CA LEU A 337 15.21 16.40 -13.40
C LEU A 337 13.75 15.92 -13.61
N GLY A 338 12.93 15.88 -12.55
CA GLY A 338 11.61 15.24 -12.54
C GLY A 338 11.64 13.89 -11.83
N ARG A 339 10.48 13.26 -11.64
CA ARG A 339 10.37 12.00 -10.90
C ARG A 339 11.32 10.95 -11.47
N SER A 340 11.87 10.10 -10.62
CA SER A 340 12.83 9.06 -11.03
C SER A 340 12.22 8.01 -11.98
N GLU A 341 10.89 7.93 -12.09
CA GLU A 341 10.17 7.15 -13.11
C GLU A 341 10.19 7.79 -14.52
N TYR A 342 10.63 9.03 -14.66
CA TYR A 342 10.66 9.71 -15.97
C TYR A 342 11.95 9.45 -16.75
N TYR A 343 12.94 8.81 -16.14
CA TYR A 343 14.20 8.51 -16.80
C TYR A 343 14.82 7.23 -16.30
N PHE A 344 15.70 6.66 -17.12
CA PHE A 344 16.65 5.65 -16.70
C PHE A 344 18.04 6.27 -16.61
N ARG A 345 18.83 5.86 -15.62
CA ARG A 345 20.25 6.19 -15.48
C ARG A 345 21.09 5.01 -15.92
N LYS A 346 22.17 5.26 -16.65
CA LYS A 346 23.13 4.22 -17.01
C LYS A 346 23.82 3.65 -15.76
N VAL A 347 23.90 2.33 -15.67
CA VAL A 347 24.46 1.59 -14.52
C VAL A 347 25.23 0.34 -14.96
N THR A 348 25.94 -0.26 -14.01
CA THR A 348 26.43 -1.65 -14.10
C THR A 348 25.79 -2.52 -13.02
N LEU A 349 25.80 -3.85 -13.18
CA LEU A 349 25.24 -4.76 -12.17
C LEU A 349 26.03 -4.74 -10.85
N ALA A 350 27.34 -4.46 -10.90
CA ALA A 350 28.20 -4.43 -9.73
C ALA A 350 28.14 -3.10 -8.94
N GLU A 351 27.60 -2.04 -9.54
CA GLU A 351 27.38 -0.78 -8.83
C GLU A 351 26.43 -0.96 -7.66
N ALA A 352 26.63 -0.15 -6.61
CA ALA A 352 25.76 -0.12 -5.45
C ALA A 352 24.32 0.20 -5.87
N PHE A 353 23.36 -0.55 -5.31
CA PHE A 353 21.95 -0.24 -5.47
C PHE A 353 21.59 0.94 -4.57
N VAL A 354 21.40 2.10 -5.17
CA VAL A 354 21.09 3.34 -4.47
C VAL A 354 19.64 3.69 -4.72
N GLU A 355 18.90 3.94 -3.64
CA GLU A 355 17.53 4.45 -3.73
C GLU A 355 17.52 5.81 -4.45
N GLU A 356 16.71 5.92 -5.50
CA GLU A 356 16.53 7.18 -6.22
C GLU A 356 15.51 8.06 -5.47
N PRO A 357 15.79 9.35 -5.25
CA PRO A 357 14.80 10.27 -4.69
C PRO A 357 13.53 10.27 -5.55
N SER A 358 12.34 10.22 -4.92
CA SER A 358 11.07 10.17 -5.66
C SER A 358 10.86 11.39 -6.57
N GLY A 359 11.30 12.58 -6.13
CA GLY A 359 11.34 13.81 -6.93
C GLY A 359 12.47 13.86 -7.96
N GLY A 360 13.30 12.82 -8.03
CA GLY A 360 14.47 12.64 -8.87
C GLY A 360 15.72 13.39 -8.42
N ARG A 361 16.77 13.21 -9.20
CA ARG A 361 18.07 13.86 -9.01
C ARG A 361 18.02 15.35 -9.34
N ALA A 362 19.03 16.09 -8.89
CA ALA A 362 19.23 17.47 -9.28
C ALA A 362 19.27 17.61 -10.82
N ALA A 363 18.66 18.67 -11.33
CA ALA A 363 18.63 18.93 -12.75
C ALA A 363 20.04 19.26 -13.30
N PRO A 364 20.47 18.67 -14.43
CA PRO A 364 21.66 19.10 -15.13
C PRO A 364 21.60 20.55 -15.62
N PRO A 365 22.75 21.17 -15.96
CA PRO A 365 22.77 22.46 -16.64
C PRO A 365 21.93 22.45 -17.92
N VAL A 366 21.20 23.53 -18.20
CA VAL A 366 20.30 23.61 -19.38
C VAL A 366 21.04 23.33 -20.69
N ALA A 367 22.31 23.73 -20.80
CA ALA A 367 23.13 23.51 -21.99
C ALA A 367 23.42 22.02 -22.29
N GLU A 368 23.29 21.14 -21.29
CA GLU A 368 23.55 19.70 -21.39
C GLU A 368 22.27 18.89 -21.68
N LEU A 369 21.09 19.53 -21.63
CA LEU A 369 19.83 18.85 -21.90
C LEU A 369 19.66 18.59 -23.40
N PRO A 370 18.86 17.57 -23.80
CA PRO A 370 18.43 17.43 -25.18
C PRO A 370 17.65 18.67 -25.64
N ARG A 371 17.74 19.04 -26.92
CA ARG A 371 17.07 20.22 -27.49
C ARG A 371 15.57 20.22 -27.23
N ALA A 372 14.90 19.08 -27.34
CA ALA A 372 13.49 18.94 -27.05
C ALA A 372 13.16 19.37 -25.61
N LEU A 373 14.01 19.02 -24.64
CA LEU A 373 13.83 19.44 -23.25
C LEU A 373 14.26 20.89 -23.03
N GLN A 374 15.34 21.36 -23.66
CA GLN A 374 15.75 22.78 -23.63
C GLN A 374 14.62 23.69 -24.09
N GLN A 375 13.94 23.35 -25.18
CA GLN A 375 12.81 24.12 -25.70
C GLN A 375 11.67 24.21 -24.69
N ARG A 376 11.38 23.13 -23.96
CA ARG A 376 10.34 23.11 -22.91
C ARG A 376 10.76 23.91 -21.69
N VAL A 377 12.02 23.79 -21.27
CA VAL A 377 12.60 24.56 -20.15
C VAL A 377 12.67 26.05 -20.48
N ASN A 378 12.83 26.43 -21.74
CA ASN A 378 12.89 27.84 -22.16
C ASN A 378 11.57 28.39 -22.73
N ALA A 379 10.50 27.58 -22.77
CA ALA A 379 9.18 28.03 -23.24
C ALA A 379 8.65 29.20 -22.40
N GLU A 380 7.83 30.06 -22.97
CA GLU A 380 7.18 31.11 -22.19
C GLU A 380 6.27 30.51 -21.11
N ALA A 381 6.15 31.22 -19.98
CA ALA A 381 5.24 30.80 -18.92
C ALA A 381 3.79 30.88 -19.41
N ILE A 382 3.01 29.82 -19.16
CA ILE A 382 1.57 29.88 -19.42
C ILE A 382 0.95 30.68 -18.27
N ILE A 383 0.28 31.77 -18.62
CA ILE A 383 -0.46 32.63 -17.70
C ILE A 383 -1.95 32.39 -17.92
N ALA A 384 -2.64 31.96 -16.88
CA ALA A 384 -4.07 31.69 -16.88
C ALA A 384 -4.77 32.46 -15.75
N THR A 385 -5.98 32.90 -15.99
CA THR A 385 -6.82 33.63 -15.04
C THR A 385 -7.98 32.75 -14.59
N ILE A 386 -8.27 32.75 -13.29
CA ILE A 386 -9.46 32.08 -12.76
C ILE A 386 -10.71 32.85 -13.22
N THR A 387 -11.58 32.19 -13.97
CA THR A 387 -12.86 32.74 -14.47
C THR A 387 -14.05 32.32 -13.62
N HIS A 388 -13.92 31.20 -12.92
CA HIS A 388 -14.95 30.67 -12.03
C HIS A 388 -14.33 29.88 -10.89
N VAL A 389 -14.90 30.00 -9.69
CA VAL A 389 -14.57 29.18 -8.52
C VAL A 389 -15.83 28.39 -8.17
N ALA A 390 -15.72 27.06 -8.13
CA ALA A 390 -16.83 26.20 -7.78
C ALA A 390 -17.25 26.40 -6.31
N GLU A 391 -18.45 25.95 -5.97
CA GLU A 391 -18.86 25.88 -4.57
C GLU A 391 -17.96 24.86 -3.84
N ILE A 392 -17.56 25.24 -2.62
CA ILE A 392 -16.80 24.36 -1.74
C ILE A 392 -17.75 23.33 -1.15
N ASP A 393 -17.40 22.05 -1.29
CA ASP A 393 -18.08 20.96 -0.60
C ASP A 393 -17.45 20.74 0.79
N PRO A 394 -18.13 21.08 1.89
CA PRO A 394 -17.59 20.88 3.24
C PRO A 394 -17.46 19.41 3.63
N ASP A 395 -18.17 18.50 2.95
CA ASP A 395 -18.12 17.06 3.25
C ASP A 395 -16.84 16.41 2.69
N GLU A 396 -16.14 17.09 1.77
CA GLU A 396 -14.84 16.70 1.22
C GLU A 396 -13.64 17.37 1.95
N GLU A 397 -13.88 18.16 2.99
CA GLU A 397 -12.83 18.80 3.80
C GLU A 397 -12.28 17.86 4.88
N ASP A 398 -10.97 17.95 5.12
CA ASP A 398 -10.28 17.26 6.21
C ASP A 398 -9.57 18.29 7.10
N ASP A 399 -10.00 18.41 8.35
CA ASP A 399 -9.51 19.40 9.33
C ASP A 399 -9.44 20.84 8.77
N GLY A 400 -10.46 21.22 8.00
CA GLY A 400 -10.58 22.55 7.39
C GLY A 400 -9.61 22.80 6.22
N ALA A 401 -8.86 21.79 5.78
CA ALA A 401 -8.12 21.78 4.53
C ALA A 401 -8.98 21.17 3.43
N GLY A 402 -8.94 21.74 2.23
CA GLY A 402 -9.68 21.22 1.09
C GLY A 402 -9.06 21.59 -0.24
N THR A 403 -9.65 21.07 -1.32
CA THR A 403 -9.32 21.44 -2.69
C THR A 403 -10.58 21.94 -3.38
N VAL A 404 -10.55 23.15 -3.92
CA VAL A 404 -11.67 23.72 -4.67
C VAL A 404 -11.34 23.72 -6.16
N MET A 405 -12.31 23.32 -6.97
CA MET A 405 -12.18 23.35 -8.42
C MET A 405 -12.43 24.75 -8.96
N CYS A 406 -11.51 25.24 -9.79
CA CYS A 406 -11.59 26.53 -10.47
C CYS A 406 -11.52 26.33 -11.98
N THR A 407 -12.23 27.16 -12.75
CA THR A 407 -12.15 27.18 -14.22
C THR A 407 -11.17 28.26 -14.64
N LEU A 408 -10.35 27.95 -15.64
CA LEU A 408 -9.37 28.86 -16.23
C LEU A 408 -9.89 29.45 -17.54
N ASP A 409 -9.39 30.63 -17.92
CA ASP A 409 -9.58 31.23 -19.24
C ASP A 409 -8.74 30.59 -20.37
N ARG A 410 -7.95 29.57 -20.03
CA ARG A 410 -7.07 28.81 -20.92
C ARG A 410 -7.43 27.33 -20.89
N GLY A 411 -7.25 26.66 -22.02
CA GLY A 411 -7.46 25.23 -22.16
C GLY A 411 -6.26 24.47 -22.71
N GLN A 412 -6.52 23.26 -23.19
CA GLN A 412 -5.53 22.41 -23.86
C GLN A 412 -4.89 23.11 -25.06
N ASP A 413 -5.67 23.86 -25.84
CA ASP A 413 -5.21 24.52 -27.06
C ASP A 413 -4.22 25.64 -26.75
N ASP A 414 -4.23 26.16 -25.52
CA ASP A 414 -3.28 27.14 -25.00
C ASP A 414 -2.04 26.49 -24.33
N GLY A 415 -1.94 25.17 -24.35
CA GLY A 415 -0.79 24.42 -23.82
C GLY A 415 -0.94 23.91 -22.39
N LEU A 416 -2.11 24.07 -21.75
CA LEU A 416 -2.37 23.42 -20.47
C LEU A 416 -2.44 21.90 -20.65
N ARG A 417 -1.98 21.17 -19.65
CA ARG A 417 -1.91 19.70 -19.66
C ARG A 417 -2.40 19.12 -18.33
N MET A 418 -2.86 17.87 -18.36
CA MET A 418 -3.32 17.16 -17.17
C MET A 418 -2.19 17.11 -16.14
N ASN A 419 -2.53 17.28 -14.86
CA ASN A 419 -1.59 17.32 -13.73
C ASN A 419 -0.55 18.44 -13.81
N MET A 420 -0.70 19.43 -14.70
CA MET A 420 0.19 20.58 -14.73
C MET A 420 0.01 21.41 -13.46
N PRO A 421 1.07 21.65 -12.67
CA PRO A 421 0.99 22.55 -11.53
C PRO A 421 0.95 23.99 -12.02
N LEU A 422 0.04 24.77 -11.45
CA LEU A 422 -0.03 26.22 -11.60
C LEU A 422 -0.04 26.89 -10.24
N ARG A 423 0.44 28.12 -10.18
CA ARG A 423 0.61 28.87 -8.93
C ARG A 423 0.44 30.36 -9.13
N SER A 424 0.05 31.06 -8.08
CA SER A 424 0.05 32.52 -8.13
C SER A 424 1.48 33.05 -8.31
N PRO A 425 1.70 34.09 -9.13
CA PRO A 425 2.99 34.75 -9.24
C PRO A 425 3.52 35.23 -7.86
N PRO A 426 4.84 35.19 -7.60
CA PRO A 426 5.42 35.44 -6.27
C PRO A 426 5.09 36.81 -5.67
N ASP A 427 4.87 37.81 -6.52
CA ASP A 427 4.62 39.21 -6.18
C ASP A 427 3.15 39.53 -5.88
N THR A 428 2.23 38.57 -6.07
CA THR A 428 0.79 38.77 -5.83
C THR A 428 0.38 38.60 -4.38
N GLY A 429 1.21 37.96 -3.55
CA GLY A 429 0.89 37.64 -2.15
C GLY A 429 -0.28 36.66 -1.95
N ARG A 430 -0.76 36.00 -3.03
CA ARG A 430 -1.91 35.08 -2.98
C ARG A 430 -1.54 33.67 -2.51
N GLY A 431 -0.34 33.19 -2.80
CA GLY A 431 0.15 31.88 -2.37
C GLY A 431 -0.62 30.67 -2.92
N LEU A 432 -1.37 30.84 -4.02
CA LEU A 432 -2.18 29.77 -4.60
C LEU A 432 -1.30 28.71 -5.25
N TYR A 433 -1.67 27.44 -5.07
CA TYR A 433 -1.02 26.32 -5.71
C TYR A 433 -2.03 25.21 -6.00
N GLY A 434 -2.01 24.70 -7.23
CA GLY A 434 -2.95 23.68 -7.67
C GLY A 434 -2.48 22.94 -8.91
N TRP A 435 -3.24 21.93 -9.31
CA TRP A 435 -2.97 21.09 -10.49
C TRP A 435 -4.17 21.06 -11.41
N VAL A 436 -3.93 21.04 -12.72
CA VAL A 436 -5.01 20.86 -13.70
C VAL A 436 -5.56 19.44 -13.60
N TRP A 437 -6.87 19.31 -13.38
CA TRP A 437 -7.57 18.04 -13.14
C TRP A 437 -8.62 17.71 -14.19
N GLU A 438 -9.25 18.72 -14.81
CA GLU A 438 -10.20 18.49 -15.90
C GLU A 438 -9.73 19.23 -17.13
N MET A 439 -9.74 18.51 -18.24
CA MET A 439 -9.12 18.93 -19.48
C MET A 439 -10.18 19.28 -20.52
N HIS A 440 -10.15 20.52 -21.00
CA HIS A 440 -11.01 20.99 -22.06
C HIS A 440 -10.21 21.83 -23.08
N PRO A 441 -10.60 21.83 -24.36
CA PRO A 441 -9.89 22.58 -25.40
C PRO A 441 -9.64 24.05 -25.07
N ALA A 442 -10.65 24.75 -24.56
CA ALA A 442 -10.61 26.21 -24.36
C ALA A 442 -10.59 26.67 -22.89
N ALA A 443 -10.94 25.81 -21.92
CA ALA A 443 -11.08 26.21 -20.51
C ALA A 443 -10.90 25.01 -19.57
N CYS A 444 -9.66 24.68 -19.21
CA CYS A 444 -9.37 23.60 -18.26
C CYS A 444 -9.81 23.98 -16.84
N ARG A 445 -9.94 22.97 -15.97
CA ARG A 445 -10.20 23.18 -14.55
C ARG A 445 -9.02 22.73 -13.70
N ILE A 446 -8.73 23.53 -12.69
CA ILE A 446 -7.64 23.36 -11.74
C ILE A 446 -8.20 23.12 -10.35
N GLY A 447 -7.64 22.15 -9.63
CA GLY A 447 -7.90 21.94 -8.21
C GLY A 447 -6.88 22.73 -7.40
N ILE A 448 -7.33 23.74 -6.65
CA ILE A 448 -6.50 24.61 -5.84
C ILE A 448 -6.72 24.29 -4.37
N LYS A 449 -5.62 24.08 -3.63
CA LYS A 449 -5.68 23.83 -2.20
C LYS A 449 -6.04 25.11 -1.44
N TYR A 450 -6.83 24.97 -0.39
CA TYR A 450 -7.14 26.03 0.56
C TYR A 450 -7.17 25.51 1.99
N GLN A 451 -7.12 26.43 2.95
CA GLN A 451 -7.23 26.15 4.38
C GLN A 451 -8.25 27.09 5.02
N ARG A 452 -8.98 26.62 6.04
CA ARG A 452 -9.82 27.46 6.88
C ARG A 452 -9.07 27.99 8.08
N GLY A 453 -9.32 29.26 8.39
CA GLY A 453 -8.88 29.91 9.61
C GLY A 453 -9.66 29.45 10.84
N SER A 454 -9.24 29.94 12.00
CA SER A 454 -9.92 29.64 13.28
C SER A 454 -11.36 30.16 13.35
N ASP A 455 -11.75 31.07 12.47
CA ASP A 455 -13.11 31.57 12.30
C ASP A 455 -13.96 30.73 11.32
N GLY A 456 -13.40 29.63 10.80
CA GLY A 456 -14.05 28.72 9.86
C GLY A 456 -14.14 29.28 8.43
N LYS A 457 -13.55 30.44 8.11
CA LYS A 457 -13.52 30.97 6.74
C LYS A 457 -12.29 30.51 6.01
N VAL A 458 -12.40 30.39 4.68
CA VAL A 458 -11.26 30.08 3.83
C VAL A 458 -10.26 31.24 3.88
N GLU A 459 -9.07 30.95 4.39
CA GLU A 459 -7.93 31.87 4.38
C GLU A 459 -7.22 31.79 3.02
N GLN A 460 -7.09 32.93 2.35
CA GLN A 460 -6.35 33.06 1.08
C GLN A 460 -6.80 32.09 -0.04
N GLY A 461 -8.08 31.69 -0.07
CA GLY A 461 -8.64 30.86 -1.14
C GLY A 461 -8.69 31.55 -2.50
N PRO A 462 -8.84 30.78 -3.59
CA PRO A 462 -8.90 31.34 -4.94
C PRO A 462 -10.15 32.19 -5.15
N VAL A 463 -10.02 33.25 -5.94
CA VAL A 463 -11.12 34.12 -6.36
C VAL A 463 -11.06 34.34 -7.87
N VAL A 464 -12.21 34.71 -8.46
CA VAL A 464 -12.27 35.12 -9.87
C VAL A 464 -11.35 36.32 -10.10
N GLY A 465 -10.54 36.25 -11.15
CA GLY A 465 -9.52 37.24 -11.51
C GLY A 465 -8.12 36.91 -10.99
N ASP A 466 -7.95 35.90 -10.15
CA ASP A 466 -6.62 35.46 -9.76
C ASP A 466 -5.83 34.94 -10.97
N VAL A 467 -4.57 35.35 -11.04
CA VAL A 467 -3.64 34.94 -12.09
C VAL A 467 -2.78 33.80 -11.57
N LEU A 468 -2.64 32.77 -12.38
CA LEU A 468 -1.78 31.62 -12.15
C LEU A 468 -0.78 31.48 -13.29
N THR A 469 0.42 31.03 -12.95
CA THR A 469 1.53 30.79 -13.88
C THR A 469 2.05 29.37 -13.74
N SER A 470 2.56 28.82 -14.85
CA SER A 470 3.23 27.53 -14.88
C SER A 470 4.69 27.57 -14.39
N ARG A 471 5.24 28.73 -14.05
CA ARG A 471 6.66 28.89 -13.66
C ARG A 471 6.85 29.62 -12.34
N LEU A 472 7.93 29.32 -11.60
CA LEU A 472 8.33 30.01 -10.36
C LEU A 472 9.17 31.24 -10.64
N SER A 473 10.07 31.17 -11.62
CA SER A 473 10.97 32.27 -11.92
C SER A 473 10.22 33.39 -12.62
N GLY A 474 10.09 34.51 -11.93
CA GLY A 474 9.95 35.82 -12.56
C GLY A 474 11.33 36.29 -13.01
N GLU A 475 11.81 35.77 -14.13
CA GLU A 475 12.78 36.42 -15.01
C GLU A 475 12.22 36.42 -16.43
#